data_AF-A0A060C4W9-F1
#
_entry.id   AF-A0A060C4W9-F1
#
_cell.length_a   1.000
_cell.length_b   1.000
_cell.length_c   1.000
_cell.angle_alpha   90.00
_cell.angle_beta   90.00
_cell.angle_gamma   90.00
#
_symmetry.space_group_name_H-M   'P 1'
#
loop_
_entity.id
_entity.type
_entity.pdbx_description
1 polymer ?
#
loop_
_entity_poly.entity_id
_entity_poly.type
_entity_poly.pdbx_seq_one_letter_code
_entity_poly.pdbx_strand_id
1 'polypeptide(L)'
;FGKHEDSAFHGRGSDVCLNVKDVNLLHWIGANSFRTSHYPYAEEMYDLCDREGIVVIDETPAVGIGMGESCDPYKNLRIHEHHREVVQQMIARDKNHPCVVMWSLGNEPDTEHFPQSAYEYWHPLYELAHACDPQNRRLLCLLPE
;
A
#
# COMPACT_ATOMS: atom_id res chain seq x y z
N PHE A 1 -8.98 -2.97 8.94
CA PHE A 1 -9.42 -4.01 7.98
C PHE A 1 -8.52 -4.03 6.75
N GLY A 2 -8.42 -5.14 6.03
CA GLY A 2 -8.00 -5.13 4.61
C GLY A 2 -9.26 -5.12 3.75
N LYS A 3 -9.32 -4.23 2.76
CA LYS A 3 -10.41 -4.15 1.77
C LYS A 3 -9.78 -4.32 0.39
N HIS A 4 -10.55 -4.78 -0.61
CA HIS A 4 -10.25 -4.65 -2.04
C HIS A 4 -11.29 -3.70 -2.71
N GLU A 5 -10.98 -3.11 -3.88
CA GLU A 5 -11.91 -2.26 -4.66
C GLU A 5 -12.89 -3.05 -5.54
N ASP A 6 -12.88 -4.37 -5.48
CA ASP A 6 -13.76 -5.19 -6.32
C ASP A 6 -15.16 -5.35 -5.73
N SER A 7 -16.12 -5.55 -6.63
CA SER A 7 -17.50 -5.87 -6.30
C SER A 7 -18.02 -7.04 -7.14
N ALA A 8 -19.01 -7.75 -6.59
CA ALA A 8 -19.58 -8.93 -7.24
C ALA A 8 -20.26 -8.65 -8.60
N PHE A 9 -20.61 -7.40 -8.90
CA PHE A 9 -21.37 -7.02 -10.10
C PHE A 9 -20.60 -6.08 -11.04
N HIS A 10 -19.61 -5.32 -10.56
CA HIS A 10 -18.79 -4.43 -11.40
C HIS A 10 -17.30 -4.83 -11.46
N GLY A 11 -16.89 -5.92 -10.80
CA GLY A 11 -15.49 -6.29 -10.72
C GLY A 11 -14.69 -5.13 -10.13
N ARG A 12 -13.55 -4.78 -10.75
CA ARG A 12 -12.72 -3.61 -10.37
C ARG A 12 -13.17 -2.28 -10.98
N GLY A 13 -14.34 -2.20 -11.62
CA GLY A 13 -14.85 -0.92 -12.11
C GLY A 13 -15.15 -0.01 -10.92
N SER A 14 -14.61 1.21 -10.92
CA SER A 14 -14.87 2.20 -9.86
C SER A 14 -16.36 2.53 -9.79
N ASP A 15 -16.92 2.46 -8.58
CA ASP A 15 -18.33 2.73 -8.29
C ASP A 15 -18.44 3.48 -6.96
N VAL A 16 -18.65 4.79 -7.05
CA VAL A 16 -18.72 5.69 -5.89
C VAL A 16 -19.87 5.32 -4.95
N CYS A 17 -20.97 4.76 -5.47
CA CYS A 17 -22.07 4.31 -4.62
C CYS A 17 -21.64 3.14 -3.71
N LEU A 18 -20.74 2.28 -4.20
CA LEU A 18 -20.20 1.19 -3.38
C LEU A 18 -19.17 1.68 -2.39
N ASN A 19 -18.35 2.67 -2.73
CA ASN A 19 -17.43 3.28 -1.77
C ASN A 19 -18.20 3.85 -0.57
N VAL A 20 -19.30 4.58 -0.82
CA VAL A 20 -20.17 5.10 0.24
C VAL A 20 -20.77 3.97 1.07
N LYS A 21 -21.26 2.91 0.41
CA LYS A 21 -21.81 1.74 1.11
C LYS A 21 -20.75 1.08 2.00
N ASP A 22 -19.55 0.85 1.49
CA ASP A 22 -18.48 0.17 2.21
C ASP A 22 -18.01 0.98 3.42
N VAL A 23 -17.87 2.30 3.29
CA VAL A 23 -17.56 3.18 4.43
C VAL A 23 -18.69 3.17 5.47
N ASN A 24 -19.95 3.17 5.06
CA ASN A 24 -21.07 3.05 6.00
C ASN A 24 -21.07 1.69 6.72
N LEU A 25 -20.68 0.61 6.05
CA LEU A 25 -20.53 -0.70 6.68
C LEU A 25 -19.38 -0.70 7.69
N LEU A 26 -18.26 -0.04 7.41
CA LEU A 26 -17.18 0.17 8.37
C LEU A 26 -17.67 0.90 9.61
N HIS A 27 -18.42 1.99 9.45
CA HIS A 27 -19.02 2.70 10.59
C HIS A 27 -20.00 1.82 11.37
N TRP A 28 -20.84 1.05 10.69
CA TRP A 28 -21.83 0.19 11.33
C TRP A 28 -21.20 -0.85 12.25
N ILE A 29 -20.06 -1.43 11.85
CA ILE A 29 -19.32 -2.39 12.68
C ILE A 29 -18.40 -1.71 13.71
N GLY A 30 -18.36 -0.37 13.77
CA GLY A 30 -17.50 0.39 14.66
C GLY A 30 -16.02 0.43 14.24
N ALA A 31 -15.73 0.14 12.97
CA ALA A 31 -14.38 0.27 12.41
C ALA A 31 -14.06 1.73 12.10
N ASN A 32 -12.79 2.09 12.24
CA ASN A 32 -12.28 3.43 11.96
C ASN A 32 -11.09 3.44 10.99
N SER A 33 -10.69 2.27 10.47
CA SER A 33 -9.49 2.15 9.65
C SER A 33 -9.50 0.97 8.68
N PHE A 34 -8.87 1.17 7.53
CA PHE A 34 -8.53 0.08 6.62
C PHE A 34 -7.22 0.32 5.86
N ARG A 35 -6.70 -0.76 5.29
CA ARG A 35 -5.53 -0.81 4.40
C ARG A 35 -6.01 -1.01 2.96
N THR A 36 -5.44 -0.26 2.01
CA THR A 36 -5.69 -0.39 0.57
C THR A 36 -5.02 -1.64 0.00
N SER A 37 -5.41 -2.81 0.53
CA SER A 37 -4.86 -4.10 0.14
C SER A 37 -5.25 -4.38 -1.33
N HIS A 38 -4.32 -4.50 -2.27
CA HIS A 38 -2.88 -4.31 -2.14
C HIS A 38 -2.37 -3.43 -3.28
N TYR A 39 -2.89 -2.21 -3.38
CA TYR A 39 -2.54 -1.21 -4.39
C TYR A 39 -3.16 0.15 -4.03
N PRO A 40 -2.63 1.26 -4.56
CA PRO A 40 -3.24 2.57 -4.36
C PRO A 40 -4.63 2.60 -5.00
N TYR A 41 -5.62 3.11 -4.28
CA TYR A 41 -7.02 3.13 -4.70
C TYR A 41 -7.32 4.31 -5.62
N ALA A 42 -8.57 4.38 -6.08
CA ALA A 42 -9.11 5.56 -6.74
C ALA A 42 -9.15 6.77 -5.77
N GLU A 43 -8.85 7.97 -6.28
CA GLU A 43 -8.74 9.23 -5.51
C GLU A 43 -10.06 9.53 -4.75
N GLU A 44 -11.20 9.19 -5.35
CA GLU A 44 -12.53 9.38 -4.76
C GLU A 44 -12.71 8.62 -3.45
N MET A 45 -11.98 7.51 -3.23
CA MET A 45 -12.03 6.80 -1.97
C MET A 45 -11.27 7.54 -0.87
N TYR A 46 -10.13 8.17 -1.18
CA TYR A 46 -9.37 8.96 -0.20
C TYR A 46 -10.13 10.23 0.18
N ASP A 47 -10.74 10.92 -0.79
CA ASP A 47 -11.64 12.06 -0.54
C ASP A 47 -12.79 11.69 0.41
N LEU A 48 -13.39 10.51 0.19
CA LEU A 48 -14.44 10.01 1.06
C LEU A 48 -13.90 9.68 2.47
N CYS A 49 -12.73 9.07 2.58
CA CYS A 49 -12.12 8.76 3.88
C CYS A 49 -11.74 10.02 4.66
N ASP A 50 -11.22 11.05 3.98
CA ASP A 50 -10.94 12.36 4.57
C ASP A 50 -12.22 12.98 5.16
N ARG A 51 -13.32 12.89 4.42
CA ARG A 51 -14.61 13.44 4.84
C ARG A 51 -15.25 12.67 6.00
N GLU A 52 -15.20 11.36 5.97
CA GLU A 52 -15.86 10.48 6.94
C GLU A 52 -14.97 10.17 8.16
N GLY A 53 -13.71 10.62 8.16
CA GLY A 53 -12.77 10.42 9.27
C GLY A 53 -12.30 8.97 9.39
N ILE A 54 -12.10 8.28 8.26
CA ILE A 54 -11.56 6.92 8.22
C ILE A 54 -10.04 6.98 8.03
N VAL A 55 -9.31 6.23 8.84
CA VAL A 55 -7.85 6.16 8.79
C VAL A 55 -7.38 5.13 7.75
N VAL A 56 -6.47 5.53 6.88
CA VAL A 56 -5.99 4.72 5.75
C VAL A 56 -4.50 4.39 5.89
N ILE A 57 -4.18 3.11 5.70
CA ILE A 57 -2.82 2.64 5.40
C ILE A 57 -2.75 2.44 3.89
N ASP A 58 -2.00 3.29 3.21
CA ASP A 58 -1.91 3.26 1.75
C ASP A 58 -0.76 2.38 1.27
N GLU A 59 -0.97 1.57 0.23
CA GLU A 59 -0.09 0.46 -0.10
C GLU A 59 0.30 0.37 -1.58
N THR A 60 1.57 0.07 -1.84
CA THR A 60 2.06 -0.24 -3.19
C THR A 60 1.58 -1.63 -3.67
N PRO A 61 1.57 -1.90 -4.99
CA PRO A 61 1.20 -3.19 -5.56
C PRO A 61 2.24 -4.30 -5.39
N ALA A 62 3.26 -4.09 -4.55
CA ALA A 62 4.33 -5.06 -4.34
C ALA A 62 3.87 -6.21 -3.41
N VAL A 63 3.16 -7.18 -3.99
CA VAL A 63 2.63 -8.35 -3.27
C VAL A 63 3.43 -9.59 -3.61
N GLY A 64 3.84 -10.34 -2.59
CA GLY A 64 4.36 -11.70 -2.78
C GLY A 64 5.63 -11.75 -3.63
N ILE A 65 6.56 -10.82 -3.41
CA ILE A 65 7.87 -10.82 -4.09
C ILE A 65 8.65 -12.06 -3.63
N GLY A 66 8.50 -13.16 -4.35
CA GLY A 66 9.07 -14.47 -4.05
C GLY A 66 9.15 -15.34 -5.30
N MET A 67 10.18 -16.19 -5.38
CA MET A 67 10.39 -17.13 -6.50
C MET A 67 10.72 -18.56 -6.00
N GLY A 68 10.34 -18.86 -4.76
CA GLY A 68 10.71 -20.06 -4.04
C GLY A 68 12.14 -20.00 -3.47
N GLU A 69 12.46 -20.93 -2.57
CA GLU A 69 13.69 -20.90 -1.75
C GLU A 69 14.99 -20.98 -2.57
N SER A 70 14.92 -21.49 -3.80
CA SER A 70 16.09 -21.71 -4.65
C SER A 70 16.40 -20.56 -5.62
N CYS A 71 15.54 -19.55 -5.71
CA CYS A 71 15.66 -18.47 -6.69
C CYS A 71 15.46 -17.11 -6.03
N ASP A 72 16.52 -16.30 -5.99
CA ASP A 72 16.49 -14.97 -5.40
C ASP A 72 15.54 -14.04 -6.20
N PRO A 73 14.38 -13.65 -5.66
CA PRO A 73 13.40 -12.87 -6.40
C PRO A 73 13.92 -11.45 -6.69
N TYR A 74 14.73 -10.88 -5.80
CA TYR A 74 15.21 -9.50 -5.90
C TYR A 74 16.22 -9.31 -7.03
N LYS A 75 16.96 -10.37 -7.38
CA LYS A 75 17.90 -10.36 -8.52
C LYS A 75 17.23 -10.73 -9.84
N ASN A 76 16.24 -11.63 -9.80
CA ASN A 76 15.66 -12.21 -11.01
C ASN A 76 14.45 -11.44 -11.56
N LEU A 77 13.58 -10.90 -10.70
CA LEU A 77 12.36 -10.19 -11.14
C LEU A 77 12.66 -8.82 -11.75
N ARG A 78 13.76 -8.17 -11.34
CA ARG A 78 14.21 -6.87 -11.87
C ARG A 78 13.13 -5.76 -11.85
N ILE A 79 12.25 -5.80 -10.84
CA ILE A 79 11.13 -4.86 -10.66
C ILE A 79 11.46 -3.63 -9.80
N HIS A 80 12.68 -3.53 -9.27
CA HIS A 80 13.06 -2.49 -8.29
C HIS A 80 12.82 -1.07 -8.79
N GLU A 81 13.23 -0.76 -10.03
CA GLU A 81 13.07 0.60 -10.58
C GLU A 81 11.60 0.99 -10.69
N HIS A 82 10.77 0.08 -11.20
CA HIS A 82 9.33 0.33 -11.29
C HIS A 82 8.69 0.47 -9.90
N HIS A 83 9.17 -0.28 -8.91
CA HIS A 83 8.70 -0.12 -7.53
C HIS A 83 9.06 1.26 -6.97
N ARG A 84 10.25 1.79 -7.27
CA ARG A 84 10.64 3.17 -6.90
C ARG A 84 9.69 4.19 -7.52
N GLU A 85 9.38 4.05 -8.80
CA GLU A 85 8.43 4.94 -9.50
C GLU A 85 7.05 4.92 -8.82
N VAL A 86 6.55 3.73 -8.48
CA VAL A 86 5.24 3.60 -7.83
C VAL A 86 5.23 4.24 -6.44
N VAL A 87 6.27 4.03 -5.63
CA VAL A 87 6.41 4.71 -4.31
C VAL A 87 6.36 6.22 -4.47
N GLN A 88 7.12 6.76 -5.44
CA GLN A 88 7.14 8.20 -5.69
C GLN A 88 5.78 8.72 -6.15
N GLN A 89 5.10 8.01 -7.06
CA GLN A 89 3.81 8.43 -7.60
C GLN A 89 2.70 8.37 -6.55
N MET A 90 2.63 7.28 -5.78
CA MET A 90 1.67 7.11 -4.68
C MET A 90 1.83 8.24 -3.65
N ILE A 91 3.04 8.45 -3.12
CA ILE A 91 3.27 9.51 -2.12
C ILE A 91 3.04 10.90 -2.73
N ALA A 92 3.47 11.15 -3.96
CA ALA A 92 3.28 12.44 -4.59
C ALA A 92 1.80 12.80 -4.77
N ARG A 93 0.96 11.82 -5.12
CA ARG A 93 -0.49 11.95 -5.26
C ARG A 93 -1.16 12.11 -3.89
N ASP A 94 -0.88 11.19 -2.97
CA ASP A 94 -1.75 10.98 -1.80
C ASP A 94 -1.27 11.67 -0.52
N LYS A 95 -0.07 12.25 -0.48
CA LYS A 95 0.49 12.90 0.73
C LYS A 95 -0.38 14.01 1.33
N ASN A 96 -1.29 14.58 0.56
CA ASN A 96 -2.16 15.67 1.00
C ASN A 96 -3.47 15.17 1.64
N HIS A 97 -3.78 13.88 1.55
CA HIS A 97 -4.95 13.30 2.22
C HIS A 97 -4.66 13.10 3.72
N PRO A 98 -5.38 13.79 4.62
CA PRO A 98 -5.23 13.59 6.06
C PRO A 98 -5.63 12.19 6.53
N CYS A 99 -6.47 11.47 5.79
CA CYS A 99 -6.82 10.08 6.11
C CYS A 99 -5.61 9.14 6.04
N VAL A 100 -4.61 9.43 5.20
CA VAL A 100 -3.42 8.60 5.04
C VAL A 100 -2.44 8.87 6.17
N VAL A 101 -2.26 7.87 7.04
CA VAL A 101 -1.40 7.97 8.23
C VAL A 101 -0.13 7.13 8.14
N MET A 102 -0.10 6.15 7.22
CA MET A 102 1.00 5.22 7.03
C MET A 102 1.09 4.80 5.57
N TRP A 103 2.32 4.55 5.09
CA TRP A 103 2.57 3.97 3.77
C TRP A 103 3.08 2.54 3.92
N SER A 104 2.53 1.60 3.16
CA SER A 104 2.99 0.23 3.07
C SER A 104 3.76 0.02 1.79
N LEU A 105 5.02 -0.38 1.91
CA LEU A 105 5.88 -0.59 0.75
C LEU A 105 5.66 -1.94 0.09
N GLY A 106 4.93 -2.87 0.72
CA GLY A 106 4.63 -4.16 0.13
C GLY A 106 3.98 -5.13 1.10
N ASN A 107 3.47 -6.24 0.55
CA ASN A 107 2.80 -7.31 1.27
C ASN A 107 3.56 -8.63 1.10
N GLU A 108 3.86 -9.30 2.21
CA GLU A 108 4.42 -10.66 2.25
C GLU A 108 5.60 -10.89 1.27
N PRO A 109 6.65 -10.04 1.30
CA PRO A 109 7.85 -10.30 0.52
C PRO A 109 8.66 -11.46 1.12
N ASP A 110 9.42 -12.16 0.28
CA ASP A 110 10.36 -13.19 0.74
C ASP A 110 11.60 -12.54 1.37
N THR A 111 11.57 -12.29 2.67
CA THR A 111 12.68 -11.67 3.41
C THR A 111 13.55 -12.70 4.13
N GLU A 112 13.10 -13.94 4.25
CA GLU A 112 13.74 -14.96 5.09
C GLU A 112 14.78 -15.78 4.31
N HIS A 113 14.50 -16.16 3.05
CA HIS A 113 15.42 -16.99 2.27
C HIS A 113 16.60 -16.19 1.70
N PHE A 114 16.41 -14.89 1.46
CA PHE A 114 17.41 -14.00 0.86
C PHE A 114 17.54 -12.68 1.63
N PRO A 115 17.92 -12.69 2.92
CA PRO A 115 17.83 -11.51 3.79
C PRO A 115 18.69 -10.33 3.32
N GLN A 116 19.90 -10.60 2.82
CA GLN A 116 20.78 -9.55 2.30
C GLN A 116 20.21 -8.90 1.03
N SER A 117 19.76 -9.71 0.07
CA SER A 117 19.15 -9.20 -1.16
C SER A 117 17.85 -8.45 -0.88
N ALA A 118 17.06 -8.92 0.09
CA ALA A 118 15.87 -8.24 0.55
C ALA A 118 16.22 -6.87 1.14
N TYR A 119 17.20 -6.79 2.06
CA TYR A 119 17.63 -5.52 2.63
C TYR A 119 18.10 -4.54 1.55
N GLU A 120 18.93 -4.99 0.60
CA GLU A 120 19.41 -4.19 -0.53
C GLU A 120 18.29 -3.68 -1.44
N TYR A 121 17.18 -4.42 -1.55
CA TYR A 121 16.00 -4.02 -2.31
C TYR A 121 15.13 -3.03 -1.53
N TRP A 122 14.81 -3.34 -0.27
CA TRP A 122 13.81 -2.64 0.55
C TRP A 122 14.35 -1.39 1.23
N HIS A 123 15.60 -1.39 1.70
CA HIS A 123 16.18 -0.24 2.39
C HIS A 123 16.24 1.02 1.51
N PRO A 124 16.65 0.96 0.22
CA PRO A 124 16.58 2.14 -0.65
C PRO A 124 15.16 2.64 -0.95
N LEU A 125 14.14 1.79 -0.81
CA LEU A 125 12.72 2.18 -0.95
C LEU A 125 12.22 2.86 0.32
N TYR A 126 12.65 2.37 1.49
CA TYR A 126 12.40 3.00 2.79
C TYR A 126 12.94 4.44 2.82
N GLU A 127 14.22 4.62 2.46
CA GLU A 127 14.85 5.95 2.38
C GLU A 127 14.15 6.86 1.37
N LEU A 128 13.75 6.30 0.21
CA LEU A 128 13.03 7.03 -0.82
C LEU A 128 11.68 7.53 -0.33
N ALA A 129 10.90 6.67 0.34
CA ALA A 129 9.59 7.02 0.84
C ALA A 129 9.65 8.16 1.87
N HIS A 130 10.62 8.12 2.79
CA HIS A 130 10.87 9.22 3.74
C HIS A 130 11.32 10.51 3.04
N ALA A 131 12.14 10.42 2.01
CA ALA A 131 12.53 11.59 1.22
C ALA A 131 11.34 12.22 0.45
N CYS A 132 10.36 11.41 0.05
CA CYS A 132 9.19 11.86 -0.69
C CYS A 132 8.05 12.40 0.19
N ASP A 133 7.92 11.92 1.43
CA ASP A 133 6.85 12.33 2.34
C ASP A 133 7.30 13.49 3.26
N PRO A 134 6.85 14.74 3.01
CA PRO A 134 7.24 15.88 3.83
C PRO A 134 6.75 15.78 5.28
N GLN A 135 5.75 14.93 5.56
CA GLN A 135 5.21 14.71 6.90
C GLN A 135 5.94 13.60 7.66
N ASN A 136 6.86 12.89 6.99
CA ASN A 136 7.67 11.82 7.58
C ASN A 136 6.80 10.76 8.29
N ARG A 137 5.72 10.32 7.63
CA ARG A 137 4.79 9.34 8.20
C ARG A 137 5.48 7.98 8.34
N ARG A 138 4.91 7.16 9.22
CA ARG A 138 5.40 5.79 9.47
C ARG A 138 5.26 4.94 8.20
N LEU A 139 6.26 4.10 7.97
CA LEU A 139 6.25 3.10 6.91
C LEU A 139 5.96 1.72 7.49
N LEU A 140 5.14 0.95 6.80
CA LEU A 140 4.99 -0.49 6.97
C LEU A 140 5.91 -1.16 5.94
N CYS A 141 7.02 -1.69 6.43
CA CYS A 141 7.92 -2.54 5.67
C CYS A 141 8.47 -3.58 6.66
N LEU A 142 8.32 -4.86 6.34
CA LEU A 142 8.89 -5.96 7.13
C LEU A 142 10.39 -6.06 6.80
N LEU A 143 11.19 -5.12 7.28
CA LEU A 143 12.63 -5.33 7.35
C LEU A 143 12.93 -6.06 8.67
N PRO A 144 13.59 -7.22 8.64
CA PRO A 144 14.13 -7.79 9.87
C PRO A 144 15.15 -6.79 10.46
N GLU A 145 15.06 -6.56 11.77
CA GLU A 145 16.06 -5.80 12.54
C GLU A 145 17.46 -6.44 12.46
#